data_AF-A0A4R4EJL5-F1
#
_entry.id   AF-A0A4R4EJL5-F1
#
_cell.length_a   1.000
_cell.length_b   1.000
_cell.length_c   1.000
_cell.angle_alpha   90.00
_cell.angle_beta   90.00
_cell.angle_gamma   90.00
#
_symmetry.space_group_name_H-M   'P 1'
#
loop_
_entity.id
_entity.type
_entity.pdbx_description
1 polymer ?
#
loop_
_entity_poly.entity_id
_entity_poly.type
_entity_poly.pdbx_seq_one_letter_code
_entity_poly.pdbx_strand_id
1 'polypeptide(L)'
;MAAMLVTACAPKSVQHTAVIAAGIAAVERGTPVTTIVLANGLPEEVQQAARQVRPTVAERDLPPSPKWELPPGHFVLKAVEVSRSSAKVVGLMGPVPVLPPGVGRLSCGTHHSVNLHRKAGRWEVGETELVVC
;
A
#
# COMPACT_ATOMS: atom_id res chain seq x y z
N MET A 1 19.97 -31.09 28.01
CA MET A 1 19.24 -29.82 28.02
C MET A 1 18.73 -29.55 26.61
N ALA A 2 17.46 -29.80 26.34
CA ALA A 2 16.86 -29.58 25.02
C ALA A 2 16.25 -28.18 24.98
N ALA A 3 16.83 -27.28 24.19
CA ALA A 3 16.28 -25.96 23.94
C ALA A 3 15.12 -26.09 22.93
N MET A 4 13.88 -25.96 23.42
CA MET A 4 12.71 -25.80 22.56
C MET A 4 12.77 -24.43 21.89
N LEU A 5 13.18 -24.40 20.62
CA LEU A 5 13.01 -23.24 19.75
C LEU A 5 11.52 -23.11 19.41
N VAL A 6 10.81 -22.26 20.15
CA VAL A 6 9.46 -21.85 19.81
C VAL A 6 9.55 -20.95 18.59
N THR A 7 9.41 -21.53 17.40
CA THR A 7 9.25 -20.77 16.15
C THR A 7 7.90 -20.05 16.20
N ALA A 8 7.89 -18.84 16.77
CA ALA A 8 6.72 -18.00 16.83
C ALA A 8 6.35 -17.56 15.40
N CYS A 9 5.42 -18.28 14.77
CA CYS A 9 4.71 -17.76 13.61
C CYS A 9 3.92 -16.53 14.07
N ALA A 10 4.41 -15.33 13.74
CA ALA A 10 3.63 -14.12 13.92
C ALA A 10 2.30 -14.25 13.16
N PRO A 11 1.16 -13.83 13.73
CA PRO A 11 -0.13 -13.85 13.03
C PRO A 11 -0.02 -13.12 11.69
N LYS A 12 -0.67 -13.64 10.65
CA LYS A 12 -0.62 -13.04 9.29
C LYS A 12 -1.00 -11.54 9.31
N SER A 13 -1.97 -11.15 10.14
CA SER A 13 -2.38 -9.75 10.31
C SER A 13 -1.24 -8.83 10.76
N VAL A 14 -0.42 -9.26 11.73
CA VAL A 14 0.75 -8.50 12.21
C VAL A 14 1.79 -8.34 11.10
N GLN A 15 1.95 -9.37 10.26
CA GLN A 15 2.87 -9.31 9.12
C GLN A 15 2.38 -8.31 8.07
N HIS A 16 1.08 -8.33 7.72
CA HIS A 16 0.49 -7.35 6.80
C HIS A 16 0.63 -5.91 7.32
N THR A 17 0.36 -5.65 8.60
CA THR A 17 0.49 -4.28 9.16
C THR A 17 1.93 -3.76 9.02
N ALA A 18 2.93 -4.58 9.36
CA ALA A 18 4.33 -4.18 9.24
C ALA A 18 4.78 -3.97 7.79
N VAL A 19 4.33 -4.84 6.87
CA VAL A 19 4.62 -4.73 5.43
C VAL A 19 4.00 -3.46 4.85
N ILE A 20 2.72 -3.21 5.14
CA ILE A 20 2.01 -2.02 4.66
C ILE A 20 2.68 -0.76 5.21
N ALA A 21 2.99 -0.71 6.52
CA ALA A 21 3.68 0.43 7.12
C ALA A 21 5.04 0.72 6.45
N ALA A 22 5.84 -0.30 6.21
CA ALA A 22 7.13 -0.15 5.52
C ALA A 22 6.96 0.27 4.05
N GLY A 23 5.95 -0.25 3.36
CA GLY A 23 5.61 0.15 1.99
C GLY A 23 5.16 1.60 1.90
N ILE A 24 4.29 2.05 2.81
CA ILE A 24 3.84 3.45 2.90
C ILE A 24 5.03 4.38 3.19
N ALA A 25 5.88 4.04 4.15
CA ALA A 25 7.07 4.83 4.45
C ALA A 25 8.04 4.94 3.25
N ALA A 26 8.07 3.93 2.36
CA ALA A 26 8.88 3.97 1.15
C ALA A 26 8.34 4.97 0.12
N VAL A 27 7.02 5.08 -0.03
CA VAL A 27 6.37 5.97 -1.02
C VAL A 27 6.18 7.41 -0.53
N GLU A 28 6.23 7.64 0.79
CA GLU A 28 6.10 8.97 1.41
C GLU A 28 7.26 9.95 1.09
N ARG A 29 8.27 9.55 0.29
CA ARG A 29 9.42 10.38 -0.11
C ARG A 29 9.01 11.51 -1.06
N GLY A 30 8.36 12.54 -0.54
CA GLY A 30 8.02 13.78 -1.23
C GLY A 30 6.60 14.28 -0.98
N THR A 31 5.66 13.38 -0.70
CA THR A 31 4.28 13.73 -0.32
C THR A 31 3.81 12.78 0.78
N PRO A 32 3.40 13.30 1.95
CA PRO A 32 2.96 12.46 3.06
C PRO A 32 1.65 11.75 2.71
N VAL A 33 1.54 10.47 3.06
CA VAL A 33 0.31 9.69 2.92
C VAL A 33 -0.53 9.90 4.18
N THR A 34 -1.62 10.65 4.02
CA THR A 34 -2.57 10.93 5.11
C THR A 34 -3.69 9.90 5.17
N THR A 35 -4.03 9.28 4.03
CA THR A 35 -5.17 8.36 3.92
C THR A 35 -4.86 7.22 2.96
N ILE A 36 -5.15 5.98 3.38
CA ILE A 36 -5.08 4.80 2.52
C ILE A 36 -6.46 4.55 1.92
N VAL A 37 -6.56 4.56 0.61
CA VAL A 37 -7.76 4.18 -0.13
C VAL A 37 -7.71 2.66 -0.35
N LEU A 38 -8.75 1.95 0.11
CA LEU A 38 -8.85 0.50 -0.02
C LEU A 38 -9.50 0.16 -1.36
N ALA A 39 -8.73 -0.43 -2.28
CA ALA A 39 -9.26 -0.91 -3.55
C ALA A 39 -10.31 -2.01 -3.35
N ASN A 40 -11.28 -2.06 -4.26
CA ASN A 40 -12.29 -3.12 -4.24
C ASN A 40 -11.64 -4.51 -4.41
N GLY A 41 -12.08 -5.48 -3.61
CA GLY A 41 -11.58 -6.87 -3.70
C GLY A 41 -10.30 -7.16 -2.90
N LEU A 42 -9.74 -6.19 -2.16
CA LEU A 42 -8.67 -6.49 -1.21
C LEU A 42 -9.13 -7.52 -0.15
N PRO A 43 -8.28 -8.51 0.21
CA PRO A 43 -8.58 -9.43 1.30
C PRO A 43 -8.88 -8.70 2.61
N GLU A 44 -9.83 -9.21 3.40
CA GLU A 44 -10.26 -8.56 4.65
C GLU A 44 -9.09 -8.34 5.62
N GLU A 45 -8.19 -9.32 5.74
CA GLU A 45 -6.97 -9.23 6.53
C GLU A 45 -6.04 -8.07 6.12
N VAL A 46 -5.97 -7.75 4.83
CA VAL A 46 -5.18 -6.61 4.31
C VAL A 46 -5.91 -5.30 4.62
N GLN A 47 -7.23 -5.26 4.48
CA GLN A 47 -8.03 -4.09 4.85
C GLN A 47 -7.92 -3.77 6.34
N GLN A 48 -8.00 -4.78 7.21
CA GLN A 48 -7.84 -4.64 8.65
C GLN A 48 -6.44 -4.17 9.01
N ALA A 49 -5.40 -4.72 8.37
CA ALA A 49 -4.02 -4.28 8.57
C ALA A 49 -3.82 -2.82 8.12
N ALA A 50 -4.35 -2.41 6.97
CA ALA A 50 -4.26 -1.04 6.48
C ALA A 50 -4.90 -0.03 7.47
N ARG A 51 -6.05 -0.38 8.07
CA ARG A 51 -6.74 0.42 9.11
C ARG A 51 -5.89 0.65 10.36
N GLN A 52 -4.92 -0.22 10.63
CA GLN A 52 -3.99 -0.05 11.76
C GLN A 52 -2.82 0.88 11.43
N VAL A 53 -2.52 1.12 10.15
CA VAL A 53 -1.37 1.93 9.70
C VAL A 53 -1.74 3.40 9.55
N ARG A 54 -2.90 3.69 8.95
CA ARG A 54 -3.41 5.05 8.68
C ARG A 54 -4.95 5.05 8.64
N PRO A 55 -5.59 6.22 8.69
CA PRO A 55 -6.99 6.36 8.30
C PRO A 55 -7.25 5.75 6.91
N THR A 56 -8.36 5.04 6.77
CA THR A 56 -8.74 4.39 5.50
C THR A 56 -10.10 4.83 5.01
N VAL A 57 -10.26 4.87 3.69
CA VAL A 57 -11.56 5.04 3.01
C VAL A 57 -11.68 3.96 1.93
N ALA A 58 -12.88 3.42 1.69
CA ALA A 58 -13.07 2.54 0.55
C ALA A 58 -13.02 3.36 -0.75
N GLU A 59 -12.48 2.79 -1.83
CA GLU A 59 -12.38 3.48 -3.12
C GLU A 59 -13.72 4.04 -3.62
N ARG A 60 -14.80 3.28 -3.46
CA ARG A 60 -16.17 3.71 -3.82
C ARG A 60 -16.73 4.84 -2.96
N ASP A 61 -16.18 5.05 -1.77
CA ASP A 61 -16.61 6.06 -0.81
C ASP A 61 -15.73 7.31 -0.89
N LEU A 62 -14.77 7.35 -1.83
CA LEU A 62 -13.95 8.52 -2.06
C LEU A 62 -14.85 9.66 -2.59
N PRO A 63 -14.87 10.82 -1.92
CA PRO A 63 -15.76 11.90 -2.32
C PRO A 63 -15.41 12.38 -3.73
N PRO A 64 -16.41 12.57 -4.61
CA PRO A 64 -16.17 13.07 -5.95
C PRO A 64 -15.54 14.47 -5.86
N SER A 65 -14.49 14.70 -6.66
CA SER A 65 -13.87 16.01 -6.77
C SER A 65 -13.90 16.47 -8.23
N PRO A 66 -14.21 17.75 -8.49
CA PRO A 66 -14.17 18.30 -9.85
C PRO A 66 -12.74 18.39 -10.40
N LYS A 67 -11.72 18.28 -9.55
CA LYS A 67 -10.31 18.44 -9.91
C LYS A 67 -9.53 17.14 -9.87
N TRP A 68 -9.85 16.23 -8.96
CA TRP A 68 -9.04 15.05 -8.68
C TRP A 68 -9.88 13.77 -8.72
N GLU A 69 -9.39 12.74 -9.41
CA GLU A 69 -9.88 11.37 -9.24
C GLU A 69 -9.32 10.77 -7.95
N LEU A 70 -8.05 11.07 -7.66
CA LEU A 70 -7.39 10.73 -6.40
C LEU A 70 -6.75 12.00 -5.83
N PRO A 71 -7.21 12.52 -4.67
CA PRO A 71 -6.64 13.74 -4.11
C PRO A 71 -5.17 13.57 -3.66
N PRO A 72 -4.41 14.67 -3.52
CA PRO A 72 -3.10 14.62 -2.86
C PRO A 72 -3.16 13.96 -1.48
N GLY A 73 -2.08 13.27 -1.09
CA GLY A 73 -1.97 12.59 0.21
C GLY A 73 -2.78 11.30 0.34
N HIS A 74 -3.52 10.91 -0.70
CA HIS A 74 -4.21 9.64 -0.76
C HIS A 74 -3.35 8.59 -1.48
N PHE A 75 -3.30 7.40 -0.92
CA PHE A 75 -2.62 6.25 -1.52
C PHE A 75 -3.62 5.10 -1.71
N VAL A 76 -3.90 4.73 -2.95
CA VAL A 76 -4.73 3.56 -3.24
C VAL A 76 -3.90 2.30 -3.07
N LEU A 77 -4.21 1.51 -2.04
CA LEU A 77 -3.62 0.20 -1.85
C LEU A 77 -4.30 -0.78 -2.82
N LYS A 78 -3.56 -1.28 -3.80
CA LYS A 78 -4.08 -2.18 -4.85
C LYS A 78 -3.83 -3.64 -4.54
N ALA A 79 -2.64 -3.96 -4.04
CA ALA A 79 -2.27 -5.32 -3.69
C ALA A 79 -1.21 -5.34 -2.59
N VAL A 80 -1.29 -6.38 -1.76
CA VAL A 80 -0.26 -6.74 -0.77
C VAL A 80 -0.04 -8.24 -0.88
N GLU A 81 1.19 -8.62 -1.20
CA GLU A 81 1.61 -10.01 -1.27
C GLU A 81 2.68 -10.24 -0.20
N VAL A 82 2.50 -11.23 0.66
CA VAL A 82 3.47 -11.53 1.72
C VAL A 82 3.84 -13.01 1.67
N SER A 83 5.14 -13.27 1.62
CA SER A 83 5.76 -14.57 1.78
C SER A 83 6.58 -14.62 3.07
N ARG A 84 7.31 -15.73 3.33
CA ARG A 84 8.11 -15.86 4.56
C ARG A 84 9.25 -14.83 4.64
N SER A 85 9.83 -14.47 3.51
CA SER A 85 11.05 -13.65 3.42
C SER A 85 10.94 -12.47 2.47
N SER A 86 9.88 -12.39 1.67
CA SER A 86 9.62 -11.27 0.75
C SER A 86 8.20 -10.76 0.92
N ALA A 87 8.00 -9.50 0.56
CA ALA A 87 6.68 -8.92 0.43
C ALA A 87 6.65 -7.91 -0.72
N LYS A 88 5.48 -7.66 -1.28
CA LYS A 88 5.26 -6.66 -2.31
C LYS A 88 4.04 -5.82 -1.95
N VAL A 89 4.20 -4.50 -1.99
CA VAL A 89 3.11 -3.53 -1.82
C VAL A 89 2.94 -2.77 -3.12
N VAL A 90 1.75 -2.86 -3.70
CA VAL A 90 1.41 -2.16 -4.95
C VAL A 90 0.32 -1.14 -4.69
N GLY A 91 0.50 0.06 -5.22
CA GLY A 91 -0.51 1.08 -5.12
C GLY A 91 -0.32 2.25 -6.07
N LEU A 92 -1.20 3.23 -5.92
CA LEU A 92 -1.24 4.46 -6.70
C LEU A 92 -1.22 5.64 -5.74
N MET A 93 -0.25 6.52 -5.89
CA MET A 93 -0.14 7.75 -5.11
C MET A 93 -0.85 8.90 -5.82
N GLY A 94 -1.67 9.63 -5.07
CA GLY A 94 -2.27 10.89 -5.53
C GLY A 94 -1.27 12.06 -5.43
N PRO A 95 -1.51 13.16 -6.17
CA PRO A 95 -2.73 13.46 -6.90
C PRO A 95 -2.85 12.80 -8.28
N VAL A 96 -4.08 12.44 -8.65
CA VAL A 96 -4.50 12.08 -10.00
C VAL A 96 -5.60 13.05 -10.45
N PRO A 97 -5.38 13.87 -11.50
CA PRO A 97 -6.38 14.82 -11.99
C PRO A 97 -7.54 14.12 -12.70
N VAL A 98 -8.74 14.73 -12.62
CA VAL A 98 -9.85 14.34 -13.50
C VAL A 98 -9.49 14.69 -14.93
N LEU A 99 -9.51 13.69 -15.81
CA LEU A 99 -9.27 13.91 -17.24
C LEU A 99 -10.56 14.38 -17.94
N PRO A 100 -10.44 15.29 -18.93
CA PRO A 100 -11.58 15.69 -19.75
C PRO A 100 -12.24 14.49 -20.44
N PRO A 101 -13.56 14.52 -20.67
CA PRO A 101 -14.25 13.51 -21.47
C PRO A 101 -13.58 13.35 -22.85
N GLY A 102 -13.28 12.11 -23.25
CA GLY A 102 -12.65 11.81 -24.55
C GLY A 102 -11.13 11.66 -24.51
N VAL A 103 -10.46 12.00 -23.41
CA VAL A 103 -9.07 11.58 -23.16
C VAL A 103 -9.09 10.15 -22.61
N GLY A 104 -8.33 9.24 -23.23
CA GLY A 104 -8.29 7.84 -22.81
C GLY A 104 -7.90 7.72 -21.33
N ARG A 105 -8.75 7.08 -20.52
CA ARG A 105 -8.58 6.85 -19.07
C ARG A 105 -7.46 5.86 -18.73
N LEU A 106 -6.36 5.85 -19.45
CA LEU A 106 -5.23 4.98 -19.16
C LEU A 106 -4.46 5.57 -17.96
N SER A 107 -5.07 5.44 -16.78
CA SER A 107 -4.42 5.41 -15.46
C SER A 107 -3.38 6.50 -15.20
N CYS A 108 -3.65 7.77 -15.53
CA CYS A 108 -2.69 8.84 -15.23
C CYS A 108 -2.41 8.90 -13.73
N GLY A 109 -1.16 8.82 -13.28
CA GLY A 109 -0.80 8.86 -11.86
C GLY A 109 0.50 8.14 -11.54
N THR A 110 0.87 8.17 -10.25
CA THR A 110 2.16 7.66 -9.79
C THR A 110 1.98 6.26 -9.19
N HIS A 111 2.26 5.25 -10.01
CA HIS A 111 2.18 3.84 -9.58
C HIS A 111 3.45 3.44 -8.85
N HIS A 112 3.30 2.83 -7.68
CA HIS A 112 4.38 2.30 -6.88
C HIS A 112 4.28 0.79 -6.75
N SER A 113 5.40 0.11 -6.94
CA SER A 113 5.59 -1.31 -6.67
C SER A 113 6.81 -1.43 -5.75
N VAL A 114 6.55 -1.60 -4.46
CA VAL A 114 7.57 -1.64 -3.41
C VAL A 114 7.84 -3.10 -3.05
N ASN A 115 9.03 -3.58 -3.36
CA ASN A 115 9.50 -4.91 -2.95
C ASN A 115 10.20 -4.79 -1.60
N LEU A 116 9.81 -5.63 -0.64
CA LEU A 116 10.38 -5.71 0.69
C LEU A 116 10.98 -7.09 0.92
N HIS A 117 12.01 -7.13 1.75
CA HIS A 117 12.67 -8.36 2.14
C HIS A 117 12.85 -8.39 3.66
N ARG A 118 12.76 -9.58 4.24
CA ARG A 118 12.89 -9.75 5.68
C ARG A 118 14.34 -9.97 6.07
N LYS A 119 14.91 -9.07 6.88
CA LYS A 119 16.26 -9.16 7.44
C LYS A 119 16.22 -9.03 8.95
N ALA A 120 16.86 -9.97 9.65
CA ALA A 120 16.88 -10.01 11.12
C ALA A 120 15.48 -9.84 11.76
N GLY A 121 14.45 -10.42 11.15
CA GLY A 121 13.07 -10.37 11.63
C GLY A 121 12.29 -9.09 11.26
N ARG A 122 12.93 -8.07 10.67
CA ARG A 122 12.32 -6.80 10.24
C ARG A 122 12.14 -6.75 8.72
N TRP A 123 11.15 -5.99 8.26
CA TRP A 123 10.94 -5.72 6.84
C TRP A 123 11.79 -4.52 6.41
N GLU A 124 12.64 -4.73 5.42
CA GLU A 124 13.46 -3.69 4.80
C GLU A 124 12.99 -3.47 3.36
N VAL A 125 12.99 -2.21 2.94
CA VAL A 125 12.68 -1.83 1.56
C VAL A 125 13.84 -2.27 0.68
N GLY A 126 13.54 -3.07 -0.34
CA GLY A 126 14.48 -3.41 -1.40
C GLY A 126 14.29 -2.49 -2.58
N GLU A 127 13.87 -3.06 -3.70
CA GLU A 127 13.60 -2.32 -4.93
C GLU A 127 12.24 -1.62 -4.87
N THR A 128 12.19 -0.39 -5.39
CA THR A 128 10.95 0.35 -5.60
C THR A 128 10.86 0.73 -7.05
N GLU A 129 9.84 0.21 -7.73
CA GLU A 129 9.51 0.58 -9.10
C GLU A 129 8.50 1.72 -9.08
N LEU A 130 8.76 2.71 -9.93
CA LEU A 130 7.91 3.89 -10.11
C LEU A 130 7.50 3.97 -11.57
N VAL A 131 6.20 3.96 -11.83
CA VAL A 131 5.66 4.21 -13.17
C VAL A 131 4.81 5.47 -13.12
N VAL A 132 5.20 6.45 -13.93
CA VAL A 132 4.51 7.73 -14.12
C VAL A 132 4.08 7.79 -15.58
N CYS A 133 2.92 8.37 -15.82
CA CYS A 133 2.27 8.50 -17.13
C CYS A 133 1.69 9.89 -17.29
#